data_AF-A0A2D5JMK1-F1
#
_entry.id   AF-A0A2D5JMK1-F1
#
_cell.length_a   1.000
_cell.length_b   1.000
_cell.length_c   1.000
_cell.angle_alpha   90.00
_cell.angle_beta   90.00
_cell.angle_gamma   90.00
#
_symmetry.space_group_name_H-M   'P 1'
#
loop_
_entity.id
_entity.type
_entity.pdbx_description
1 polymer ?
#
loop_
_entity_poly.entity_id
_entity_poly.type
_entity_poly.pdbx_seq_one_letter_code
_entity_poly.pdbx_strand_id
1 'polypeptide(L)'
;MKNLYTFSIMLLSIVQLSIAQDEAGFTPPEGSTFNEDSSVVTLPAAQVSSMYSEVISFFATDVIEIEGVDSELTFVSATITGVTSTDGLDYDCNVEGCAFLPNAQGEVTLAGIPTTEGTYELAITADVSVAVEFLGFPLTVDFSLPYNGGVPQLDIFLNGDYEALNSFIPTFVLNVEPAIGVGLQEMNSLSDVSVYPNPASSQVYFEFTSTNNDCQLELFDLLGNRVYANSYSQELITINTNRFNNGVYIYKLANSNSSSVGRLVFNK
;
A
#
# COMPACT_ATOMS: atom_id res chain seq x y z
N MET A 1 -36.81 -33.30 23.56
CA MET A 1 -37.25 -32.96 22.19
C MET A 1 -37.91 -31.60 22.28
N LYS A 2 -37.40 -30.47 21.77
CA LYS A 2 -36.48 -30.18 20.67
C LYS A 2 -35.56 -29.01 21.08
N ASN A 3 -34.29 -29.09 20.67
CA ASN A 3 -33.40 -27.94 20.55
C ASN A 3 -33.85 -27.07 19.37
N LEU A 4 -33.71 -25.75 19.47
CA LEU A 4 -33.34 -24.91 18.34
C LEU A 4 -32.73 -23.60 18.85
N TYR A 5 -31.44 -23.48 18.58
CA TYR A 5 -30.64 -22.27 18.65
C TYR A 5 -31.11 -21.31 17.56
N THR A 6 -31.18 -20.01 17.87
CA THR A 6 -31.05 -18.97 16.86
C THR A 6 -30.21 -17.83 17.40
N PHE A 7 -29.10 -17.63 16.69
CA PHE A 7 -28.08 -16.61 16.84
C PHE A 7 -28.69 -15.21 16.93
N SER A 8 -28.39 -14.50 18.01
CA SER A 8 -28.54 -13.04 18.04
C SER A 8 -27.38 -12.46 17.26
N ILE A 9 -27.67 -11.95 16.06
CA ILE A 9 -26.72 -11.22 15.22
C ILE A 9 -26.42 -9.91 15.95
N MET A 10 -25.24 -9.85 16.55
CA MET A 10 -24.65 -8.60 17.00
C MET A 10 -24.37 -7.77 15.74
N LEU A 11 -25.26 -6.83 15.43
CA LEU A 11 -24.96 -5.76 14.49
C LEU A 11 -23.83 -4.95 15.12
N LEU A 12 -22.59 -5.26 14.73
CA LEU A 12 -21.47 -4.33 14.89
C LEU A 12 -21.83 -3.10 14.06
N SER A 13 -22.35 -2.08 14.73
CA SER A 13 -22.30 -0.71 14.24
C SER A 13 -20.82 -0.36 14.12
N ILE A 14 -20.28 -0.50 12.91
CA ILE A 14 -19.03 0.14 12.54
C ILE A 14 -19.34 1.63 12.57
N VAL A 15 -19.11 2.25 13.71
CA VAL A 15 -19.04 3.70 13.79
C VAL A 15 -17.83 4.05 12.94
N GLN A 16 -18.08 4.53 11.72
CA GLN A 16 -17.09 5.32 11.02
C GLN A 16 -16.91 6.56 11.90
N LEU A 17 -15.91 6.55 12.79
CA LEU A 17 -15.40 7.79 13.35
C LEU A 17 -14.73 8.50 12.19
N SER A 18 -15.50 9.30 11.46
CA SER A 18 -14.93 10.50 10.84
C SER A 18 -14.57 11.41 12.01
N ILE A 19 -13.30 11.39 12.39
CA ILE A 19 -12.77 12.37 13.33
C ILE A 19 -12.79 13.68 12.56
N ALA A 20 -13.84 14.48 12.79
CA ALA A 20 -13.83 15.87 12.39
C ALA A 20 -12.76 16.54 13.24
N GLN A 21 -11.76 17.05 12.54
CA GLN A 21 -10.51 17.63 12.99
C GLN A 21 -10.76 18.97 13.68
N ASP A 22 -10.70 18.98 15.01
CA ASP A 22 -10.62 20.21 15.83
C ASP A 22 -9.49 20.13 16.88
N GLU A 23 -8.65 19.07 16.85
CA GLU A 23 -7.51 18.93 17.76
C GLU A 23 -6.20 19.20 17.02
N ALA A 24 -5.30 19.94 17.68
CA ALA A 24 -3.97 20.22 17.16
C ALA A 24 -3.15 18.92 17.07
N GLY A 25 -2.46 18.72 15.94
CA GLY A 25 -1.61 17.56 15.74
C GLY A 25 -1.44 17.18 14.27
N PHE A 26 -0.76 16.05 14.08
CA PHE A 26 -0.55 15.43 12.77
C PHE A 26 -1.61 14.37 12.50
N THR A 27 -2.15 14.38 11.29
CA THR A 27 -3.04 13.35 10.77
C THR A 27 -2.32 12.58 9.66
N PRO A 28 -1.98 11.30 9.89
CA PRO A 28 -1.28 10.50 8.89
C PRO A 28 -2.23 10.01 7.78
N PRO A 29 -1.67 9.58 6.63
CA PRO A 29 -2.44 9.08 5.50
C PRO A 29 -3.22 7.80 5.84
N GLU A 30 -4.26 7.53 5.06
CA GLU A 30 -5.05 6.30 5.18
C GLU A 30 -4.15 5.06 5.03
N GLY A 31 -4.37 4.03 5.85
CA GLY A 31 -3.54 2.82 5.86
C GLY A 31 -2.32 2.90 6.78
N SER A 32 -2.06 4.03 7.43
CA SER A 32 -1.09 4.13 8.50
C SER A 32 -1.48 3.28 9.71
N THR A 33 -0.48 2.82 10.45
CA THR A 33 -0.64 2.06 11.69
C THR A 33 0.09 2.75 12.84
N PHE A 34 -0.34 2.48 14.07
CA PHE A 34 0.14 3.15 15.27
C PHE A 34 0.65 2.10 16.27
N ASN A 35 1.67 2.45 17.04
CA ASN A 35 2.03 1.69 18.23
C ASN A 35 1.02 1.94 19.37
N GLU A 36 1.18 1.23 20.50
CA GLU A 36 0.18 1.23 21.58
C GLU A 36 -0.10 2.63 22.18
N ASP A 37 0.89 3.51 22.21
CA ASP A 37 0.80 4.86 22.77
C ASP A 37 0.68 5.97 21.71
N SER A 38 0.59 5.61 20.42
CA SER A 38 0.53 6.53 19.27
C SER A 38 1.74 7.47 19.10
N SER A 39 2.85 7.26 19.82
CA SER A 39 4.09 8.02 19.64
C SER A 39 4.83 7.69 18.34
N VAL A 40 4.57 6.50 17.78
CA VAL A 40 5.16 6.02 16.52
C VAL A 40 4.06 5.73 15.52
N VAL A 41 4.15 6.37 14.36
CA VAL A 41 3.24 6.22 13.24
C VAL A 41 3.97 5.55 12.09
N THR A 42 3.56 4.35 11.72
CA THR A 42 4.07 3.66 10.53
C THR A 42 3.18 3.99 9.34
N LEU A 43 3.75 4.67 8.34
CA LEU A 43 3.07 5.04 7.09
C LEU A 43 2.78 3.81 6.22
N PRO A 44 1.88 3.92 5.21
CA PRO A 44 1.70 2.89 4.21
C PRO A 44 3.04 2.47 3.60
N ALA A 45 3.22 1.15 3.42
CA ALA A 45 4.48 0.64 2.90
C ALA A 45 4.72 1.12 1.46
N ALA A 46 5.93 1.60 1.19
CA ALA A 46 6.40 1.89 -0.16
C ALA A 46 7.05 0.65 -0.78
N GLN A 47 7.24 0.66 -2.09
CA GLN A 47 7.93 -0.41 -2.81
C GLN A 47 9.08 0.15 -3.63
N VAL A 48 10.24 -0.51 -3.60
CA VAL A 48 11.37 -0.11 -4.45
C VAL A 48 10.93 -0.05 -5.91
N SER A 49 11.37 1.00 -6.61
CA SER A 49 11.05 1.24 -8.03
C SER A 49 9.56 1.44 -8.37
N SER A 50 8.70 1.64 -7.36
CA SER A 50 7.31 2.04 -7.56
C SER A 50 7.11 3.49 -7.13
N MET A 51 6.14 4.18 -7.76
CA MET A 51 5.78 5.53 -7.32
C MET A 51 5.11 5.44 -5.94
N TYR A 52 5.62 6.21 -5.00
CA TYR A 52 5.04 6.47 -3.69
C TYR A 52 4.58 7.92 -3.62
N SER A 53 3.42 8.19 -3.04
CA SER A 53 2.87 9.53 -2.88
C SER A 53 1.83 9.53 -1.79
N GLU A 54 2.21 9.94 -0.59
CA GLU A 54 1.32 10.01 0.57
C GLU A 54 1.35 11.39 1.21
N VAL A 55 0.24 11.78 1.83
CA VAL A 55 0.06 13.11 2.43
C VAL A 55 -0.08 12.99 3.94
N ILE A 56 0.77 13.70 4.67
CA ILE A 56 0.65 13.91 6.11
C ILE A 56 0.05 15.29 6.31
N SER A 57 -1.15 15.35 6.89
CA SER A 57 -1.77 16.61 7.24
C SER A 57 -1.36 17.03 8.64
N PHE A 58 -1.38 18.33 8.91
CA PHE A 58 -1.26 18.83 10.25
C PHE A 58 -2.14 20.05 10.46
N PHE A 59 -2.49 20.28 11.71
CA PHE A 59 -3.28 21.42 12.14
C PHE A 59 -2.82 21.85 13.52
N ALA A 60 -2.77 23.14 13.77
CA ALA A 60 -2.49 23.68 15.09
C ALA A 60 -3.39 24.90 15.31
N THR A 61 -3.99 24.97 16.50
CA THR A 61 -4.70 26.16 16.98
C THR A 61 -3.73 27.28 17.29
N ASP A 62 -4.24 28.50 17.44
CA ASP A 62 -3.45 29.65 17.92
C ASP A 62 -3.06 29.55 19.39
N VAL A 63 -3.72 28.68 20.16
CA VAL A 63 -3.36 28.36 21.54
C VAL A 63 -2.80 26.94 21.59
N ILE A 64 -1.62 26.78 22.21
CA ILE A 64 -1.01 25.48 22.49
C ILE A 64 -0.99 25.30 24.01
N GLU A 65 -1.67 24.25 24.47
CA GLU A 65 -1.58 23.75 25.83
C GLU A 65 -0.47 22.70 25.88
N ILE A 66 0.50 22.89 26.78
CA ILE A 66 1.56 21.91 27.02
C ILE A 66 1.24 21.16 28.30
N GLU A 67 1.16 19.83 28.23
CA GLU A 67 0.97 19.00 29.41
C GLU A 67 2.10 19.24 30.43
N GLY A 68 1.72 19.57 31.67
CA GLY A 68 2.67 19.84 32.75
C GLY A 68 3.14 21.30 32.86
N VAL A 69 2.63 22.21 32.02
CA VAL A 69 2.91 23.66 32.13
C VAL A 69 1.63 24.44 32.41
N ASP A 70 1.61 25.23 33.50
CA ASP A 70 0.45 26.02 33.95
C ASP A 70 0.19 27.29 33.10
N SER A 71 0.63 27.34 31.84
CA SER A 71 0.56 28.52 31.00
C SER A 71 0.41 28.15 29.52
N GLU A 72 -0.38 28.95 28.82
CA GLU A 72 -0.65 28.78 27.39
C GLU A 72 0.45 29.43 26.54
N LEU A 73 0.84 28.74 25.47
CA LEU A 73 1.65 29.33 24.40
C LEU A 73 0.73 29.80 23.28
N THR A 74 1.02 30.94 22.69
CA THR A 74 0.34 31.36 21.45
C THR A 74 1.16 30.91 20.24
N PHE A 75 0.63 30.02 19.42
CA PHE A 75 1.27 29.60 18.18
C PHE A 75 1.24 30.74 17.14
N VAL A 76 2.41 31.09 16.59
CA VAL A 76 2.54 32.14 15.57
C VAL A 76 2.74 31.54 14.19
N SER A 77 3.72 30.63 14.05
CA SER A 77 3.98 29.92 12.79
C SER A 77 4.91 28.72 12.97
N ALA A 78 4.84 27.77 12.06
CA ALA A 78 5.85 26.72 11.91
C ALA A 78 6.29 26.64 10.44
N THR A 79 7.59 26.52 10.21
CA THR A 79 8.17 26.34 8.87
C THR A 79 8.90 25.00 8.83
N ILE A 80 8.46 24.07 7.98
CA ILE A 80 9.16 22.80 7.83
C ILE A 80 10.44 23.03 7.02
N THR A 81 11.57 22.76 7.63
CA THR A 81 12.91 22.97 7.07
C THR A 81 13.51 21.70 6.47
N GLY A 82 12.94 20.54 6.80
CA GLY A 82 13.39 19.26 6.26
C GLY A 82 12.52 18.10 6.70
N VAL A 83 12.46 17.09 5.86
CA VAL A 83 11.96 15.75 6.18
C VAL A 83 13.04 14.76 5.77
N THR A 84 13.69 14.10 6.71
CA THR A 84 14.65 13.06 6.35
C THR A 84 13.91 11.87 5.77
N SER A 85 14.33 11.39 4.61
CA SER A 85 13.69 10.28 3.90
C SER A 85 14.73 9.29 3.37
N THR A 86 14.28 8.31 2.58
CA THR A 86 15.15 7.43 1.79
C THR A 86 15.46 8.05 0.42
N ASP A 87 16.52 7.55 -0.21
CA ASP A 87 16.91 7.94 -1.57
C ASP A 87 15.73 7.77 -2.56
N GLY A 88 15.47 8.84 -3.32
CA GLY A 88 14.43 8.87 -4.34
C GLY A 88 13.05 9.34 -3.86
N LEU A 89 12.89 9.63 -2.55
CA LEU A 89 11.72 10.34 -2.01
C LEU A 89 12.08 11.77 -1.64
N ASP A 90 11.23 12.70 -2.04
CA ASP A 90 11.30 14.11 -1.66
C ASP A 90 9.99 14.54 -0.99
N TYR A 91 10.01 15.69 -0.33
CA TYR A 91 8.81 16.25 0.28
C TYR A 91 8.42 17.57 -0.38
N ASP A 92 7.12 17.84 -0.40
CA ASP A 92 6.56 19.11 -0.84
C ASP A 92 5.43 19.53 0.09
N CYS A 93 5.22 20.85 0.21
CA CYS A 93 4.17 21.39 1.06
C CYS A 93 3.10 22.07 0.22
N ASN A 94 1.86 22.03 0.68
CA ASN A 94 0.75 22.72 0.00
C ASN A 94 0.83 24.26 0.07
N VAL A 95 1.75 24.81 0.87
CA VAL A 95 1.98 26.25 1.05
C VAL A 95 3.40 26.65 0.64
N GLU A 96 3.54 27.88 0.16
CA GLU A 96 4.83 28.42 -0.25
C GLU A 96 5.83 28.43 0.93
N GLY A 97 7.04 27.91 0.68
CA GLY A 97 8.10 27.86 1.67
C GLY A 97 7.82 26.94 2.86
N CYS A 98 6.81 26.07 2.78
CA CYS A 98 6.42 25.19 3.89
C CYS A 98 6.15 25.95 5.20
N ALA A 99 5.65 27.19 5.12
CA ALA A 99 5.37 28.06 6.27
C ALA A 99 3.86 28.07 6.58
N PHE A 100 3.53 27.62 7.78
CA PHE A 100 2.15 27.37 8.19
C PHE A 100 1.75 28.27 9.35
N LEU A 101 0.51 28.74 9.30
CA LEU A 101 -0.08 29.69 10.24
C LEU A 101 -1.10 28.98 11.15
N PRO A 102 -1.40 29.55 12.33
CA PRO A 102 -2.42 29.01 13.22
C PRO A 102 -3.79 28.91 12.55
N ASN A 103 -4.58 27.93 12.98
CA ASN A 103 -5.94 27.66 12.52
C ASN A 103 -6.04 27.40 11.01
N ALA A 104 -4.92 27.04 10.36
CA ALA A 104 -4.86 26.64 8.97
C ALA A 104 -4.37 25.20 8.85
N GLN A 105 -5.00 24.43 7.95
CA GLN A 105 -4.55 23.08 7.65
C GLN A 105 -3.31 23.11 6.76
N GLY A 106 -2.24 22.49 7.24
CA GLY A 106 -1.02 22.26 6.49
C GLY A 106 -0.94 20.83 5.96
N GLU A 107 -0.33 20.64 4.80
CA GLU A 107 -0.09 19.32 4.22
C GLU A 107 1.36 19.19 3.79
N VAL A 108 1.95 18.04 4.10
CA VAL A 108 3.28 17.61 3.68
C VAL A 108 3.11 16.34 2.85
N THR A 109 3.40 16.45 1.56
CA THR A 109 3.38 15.32 0.63
C THR A 109 4.76 14.70 0.59
N LEU A 110 4.88 13.41 0.93
CA LEU A 110 6.08 12.62 0.71
C LEU A 110 5.90 11.82 -0.58
N ALA A 111 6.67 12.13 -1.61
CA ALA A 111 6.49 11.53 -2.93
C ALA A 111 7.81 11.25 -3.65
N GLY A 112 7.78 10.24 -4.51
CA GLY A 112 8.92 9.87 -5.34
C GLY A 112 8.99 8.38 -5.61
N ILE A 113 10.16 7.89 -6.00
CA ILE A 113 10.41 6.49 -6.31
C ILE A 113 11.57 6.03 -5.43
N PRO A 114 11.32 5.28 -4.34
CA PRO A 114 12.38 4.85 -3.44
C PRO A 114 13.28 3.82 -4.15
N THR A 115 14.58 3.91 -3.92
CA THR A 115 15.58 3.05 -4.59
C THR A 115 16.14 1.94 -3.72
N THR A 116 15.96 2.04 -2.40
CA THR A 116 16.59 1.15 -1.41
C THR A 116 15.54 0.61 -0.46
N GLU A 117 15.52 -0.70 -0.27
CA GLU A 117 14.65 -1.37 0.71
C GLU A 117 15.13 -1.12 2.14
N GLY A 118 14.20 -1.11 3.10
CA GLY A 118 14.53 -0.94 4.51
C GLY A 118 13.43 -0.24 5.29
N THR A 119 13.70 -0.01 6.57
CA THR A 119 12.85 0.77 7.46
C THR A 119 13.54 2.10 7.73
N TYR A 120 12.83 3.19 7.48
CA TYR A 120 13.35 4.55 7.60
C TYR A 120 12.54 5.33 8.62
N GLU A 121 13.21 5.93 9.58
CA GLU A 121 12.62 6.93 10.47
C GLU A 121 12.65 8.28 9.76
N LEU A 122 11.48 8.88 9.59
CA LEU A 122 11.32 10.18 8.97
C LEU A 122 11.34 11.24 10.06
N ALA A 123 12.46 11.91 10.22
CA ALA A 123 12.61 13.05 11.12
C ALA A 123 12.16 14.32 10.41
N ILE A 124 11.14 14.99 10.97
CA ILE A 124 10.70 16.31 10.52
C ILE A 124 11.45 17.35 11.34
N THR A 125 12.14 18.26 10.65
CA THR A 125 12.73 19.45 11.27
C THR A 125 11.89 20.66 10.92
N ALA A 126 11.64 21.51 11.90
CA ALA A 126 10.83 22.71 11.72
C ALA A 126 11.37 23.87 12.54
N ASP A 127 11.29 25.08 11.99
CA ASP A 127 11.48 26.31 12.74
C ASP A 127 10.11 26.81 13.21
N VAL A 128 9.95 26.99 14.51
CA VAL A 128 8.69 27.32 15.17
C VAL A 128 8.81 28.66 15.87
N SER A 129 7.76 29.45 15.74
CA SER A 129 7.61 30.75 16.38
C SER A 129 6.38 30.73 17.28
N VAL A 130 6.55 31.06 18.56
CA VAL A 130 5.48 31.15 19.56
C VAL A 130 5.55 32.48 20.29
N ALA A 131 4.42 32.98 20.77
CA ALA A 131 4.36 34.11 21.67
C ALA A 131 4.00 33.64 23.08
N VAL A 132 4.71 34.20 24.07
CA VAL A 132 4.54 33.91 25.49
C VAL A 132 4.44 35.20 26.27
N GLU A 133 3.66 35.20 27.36
CA GLU A 133 3.70 36.29 28.32
C GLU A 133 4.84 36.06 29.31
N PHE A 134 5.88 36.89 29.22
CA PHE A 134 7.01 36.85 30.13
C PHE A 134 7.08 38.16 30.92
N LEU A 135 6.92 38.07 32.24
CA LEU A 135 6.91 39.22 33.17
C LEU A 135 5.88 40.31 32.80
N GLY A 136 4.71 39.90 32.26
CA GLY A 136 3.62 40.81 31.88
C GLY A 136 3.82 41.51 30.53
N PHE A 137 4.75 41.05 29.70
CA PHE A 137 4.93 41.52 28.33
C PHE A 137 4.88 40.35 27.34
N PRO A 138 4.24 40.52 26.17
CA PRO A 138 4.28 39.52 25.11
C PRO A 138 5.69 39.48 24.51
N LEU A 139 6.24 38.27 24.41
CA LEU A 139 7.53 37.99 23.81
C LEU A 139 7.34 36.91 22.74
N THR A 140 7.82 37.17 21.53
CA THR A 140 7.93 36.14 20.47
C THR A 140 9.25 35.41 20.64
N VAL A 141 9.18 34.09 20.56
CA VAL A 141 10.29 33.16 20.74
C VAL A 141 10.35 32.24 19.52
N ASP A 142 11.52 32.20 18.90
CA ASP A 142 11.82 31.33 17.77
C ASP A 142 12.74 30.19 18.21
N PHE A 143 12.42 28.97 17.81
CA PHE A 143 13.20 27.77 18.12
C PHE A 143 13.04 26.73 17.02
N SER A 144 13.92 25.72 16.99
CA SER A 144 13.82 24.62 16.03
C SER A 144 13.37 23.34 16.74
N LEU A 145 12.51 22.56 16.08
CA LEU A 145 12.15 21.19 16.44
C LEU A 145 13.01 20.21 15.62
N PRO A 146 13.50 19.11 16.23
CA PRO A 146 13.41 18.80 17.65
C PRO A 146 14.21 19.78 18.53
N TYR A 147 13.62 20.19 19.65
CA TYR A 147 14.18 21.17 20.57
C TYR A 147 15.09 20.50 21.62
N ASN A 148 16.32 21.00 21.73
CA ASN A 148 17.34 20.48 22.65
C ASN A 148 17.81 21.54 23.67
N GLY A 149 17.02 22.60 23.86
CA GLY A 149 17.39 23.75 24.67
C GLY A 149 18.16 24.83 23.92
N GLY A 150 18.50 25.92 24.62
CA GLY A 150 19.34 27.00 24.10
C GLY A 150 18.63 28.34 23.94
N VAL A 151 17.31 28.36 24.14
CA VAL A 151 16.52 29.59 24.22
C VAL A 151 16.14 29.83 25.68
N PRO A 152 16.82 30.76 26.40
CA PRO A 152 16.70 30.87 27.85
C PRO A 152 15.28 31.06 28.37
N GLN A 153 14.45 31.82 27.65
CA GLN A 153 13.06 32.07 28.03
C GLN A 153 12.22 30.79 27.94
N LEU A 154 12.44 30.00 26.87
CA LEU A 154 11.74 28.75 26.66
C LEU A 154 12.25 27.65 27.59
N ASP A 155 13.57 27.61 27.86
CA ASP A 155 14.18 26.66 28.79
C ASP A 155 13.63 26.84 30.23
N ILE A 156 13.41 28.10 30.65
CA ILE A 156 12.76 28.41 31.92
C ILE A 156 11.29 27.99 31.90
N PHE A 157 10.58 28.29 30.81
CA PHE A 157 9.16 27.97 30.66
C PHE A 157 8.89 26.46 30.74
N LEU A 158 9.75 25.66 30.11
CA LEU A 158 9.69 24.19 30.09
C LEU A 158 10.35 23.54 31.32
N ASN A 159 10.95 24.33 32.23
CA ASN A 159 11.72 23.83 33.37
C ASN A 159 12.80 22.79 33.00
N GLY A 160 13.38 22.94 31.80
CA GLY A 160 14.38 22.01 31.24
C GLY A 160 13.84 20.67 30.74
N ASP A 161 12.52 20.45 30.74
CA ASP A 161 11.87 19.26 30.16
C ASP A 161 11.37 19.55 28.74
N TYR A 162 12.12 19.09 27.75
CA TYR A 162 11.82 19.34 26.34
C TYR A 162 10.97 18.24 25.71
N GLU A 163 10.67 17.15 26.43
CA GLU A 163 9.89 16.04 25.89
C GLU A 163 8.50 16.51 25.47
N ALA A 164 7.91 17.43 26.24
CA ALA A 164 6.58 17.97 25.96
C ALA A 164 6.52 18.75 24.63
N LEU A 165 7.62 19.38 24.17
CA LEU A 165 7.68 19.99 22.84
C LEU A 165 7.99 18.98 21.74
N ASN A 166 8.88 18.03 22.03
CA ASN A 166 9.32 17.04 21.05
C ASN A 166 8.26 15.97 20.77
N SER A 167 7.33 15.74 21.70
CA SER A 167 6.22 14.81 21.53
C SER A 167 5.12 15.29 20.58
N PHE A 168 5.08 16.59 20.24
CA PHE A 168 4.11 17.13 19.28
C PHE A 168 4.28 16.57 17.86
N ILE A 169 5.50 16.15 17.51
CA ILE A 169 5.77 15.48 16.24
C ILE A 169 5.95 13.99 16.53
N PRO A 170 4.99 13.13 16.16
CA PRO A 170 5.18 11.70 16.32
C PRO A 170 6.34 11.21 15.44
N THR A 171 6.97 10.11 15.83
CA THR A 171 8.00 9.49 14.99
C THR A 171 7.33 8.79 13.82
N PHE A 172 7.57 9.28 12.61
CA PHE A 172 7.07 8.63 11.40
C PHE A 172 8.05 7.56 10.93
N VAL A 173 7.52 6.38 10.60
CA VAL A 173 8.30 5.25 10.08
C VAL A 173 7.77 4.87 8.71
N LEU A 174 8.67 4.75 7.73
CA LEU A 174 8.36 4.24 6.40
C LEU A 174 9.06 2.90 6.18
N ASN A 175 8.27 1.88 5.86
CA ASN A 175 8.80 0.61 5.38
C ASN A 175 8.84 0.62 3.85
N VAL A 176 10.04 0.47 3.28
CA VAL A 176 10.23 0.26 1.84
C VAL A 176 10.47 -1.23 1.61
N GLU A 177 9.46 -1.87 1.05
CA GLU A 177 9.50 -3.27 0.67
C GLU A 177 10.27 -3.46 -0.65
N PRO A 178 10.86 -4.64 -0.87
CA PRO A 178 11.44 -4.97 -2.17
C PRO A 178 10.40 -4.75 -3.26
N ALA A 179 10.89 -4.38 -4.45
CA ALA A 179 10.03 -4.28 -5.63
C ALA A 179 9.24 -5.59 -5.73
N ILE A 180 7.90 -5.51 -5.64
CA ILE A 180 7.09 -6.63 -6.05
C ILE A 180 7.29 -6.71 -7.55
N GLY A 181 8.19 -7.59 -7.95
CA GLY A 181 8.16 -8.13 -9.28
C GLY A 181 6.76 -8.68 -9.44
N VAL A 182 5.93 -7.96 -10.20
CA VAL A 182 4.96 -8.60 -11.05
C VAL A 182 5.77 -9.40 -12.07
N GLY A 183 6.43 -10.46 -11.58
CA GLY A 183 6.61 -11.62 -12.39
C GLY A 183 5.20 -11.89 -12.88
N LEU A 184 5.01 -11.73 -14.19
CA LEU A 184 4.19 -12.68 -14.88
C LEU A 184 4.66 -14.01 -14.29
N GLN A 185 3.86 -14.60 -13.40
CA GLN A 185 3.89 -16.04 -13.32
C GLN A 185 3.56 -16.40 -14.75
N GLU A 186 4.60 -16.65 -15.55
CA GLU A 186 4.53 -17.71 -16.52
C GLU A 186 4.11 -18.90 -15.66
N MET A 187 2.78 -19.05 -15.51
CA MET A 187 2.19 -20.33 -15.19
C MET A 187 2.96 -21.26 -16.09
N ASN A 188 3.77 -22.15 -15.50
CA ASN A 188 4.50 -23.18 -16.21
C ASN A 188 3.54 -23.70 -17.26
N SER A 189 3.69 -23.20 -18.48
CA SER A 189 2.80 -23.59 -19.55
C SER A 189 3.23 -25.01 -19.86
N LEU A 190 2.34 -25.86 -20.38
CA LEU A 190 2.87 -26.99 -21.14
C LEU A 190 3.60 -26.35 -22.33
N SER A 191 4.91 -26.15 -22.21
CA SER A 191 5.66 -25.14 -22.96
C SER A 191 5.71 -25.40 -24.47
N ASP A 192 5.33 -26.59 -24.93
CA ASP A 192 5.46 -26.97 -26.33
C ASP A 192 4.31 -27.90 -26.78
N VAL A 193 3.04 -27.53 -26.55
CA VAL A 193 1.91 -28.29 -27.14
C VAL A 193 1.81 -27.99 -28.63
N SER A 194 2.34 -28.89 -29.45
CA SER A 194 2.21 -28.88 -30.90
C SER A 194 0.97 -29.65 -31.34
N VAL A 195 0.06 -28.99 -32.08
CA VAL A 195 -1.19 -29.59 -32.56
C VAL A 195 -1.20 -29.60 -34.09
N TYR A 196 -1.11 -30.78 -34.68
CA TYR A 196 -0.97 -30.93 -36.14
C TYR A 196 -1.62 -32.21 -36.67
N PRO A 197 -1.99 -32.26 -37.97
CA PRO A 197 -2.20 -31.10 -38.81
C PRO A 197 -3.38 -30.25 -38.27
N ASN A 198 -3.33 -28.94 -38.48
CA ASN A 198 -4.43 -28.04 -38.18
C ASN A 198 -4.55 -27.05 -39.36
N PRO A 199 -5.57 -27.17 -40.25
CA PRO A 199 -6.76 -28.01 -40.12
C PRO A 199 -6.51 -29.53 -40.24
N ALA A 200 -7.26 -30.34 -39.48
CA ALA A 200 -7.23 -31.80 -39.55
C ALA A 200 -8.43 -32.38 -40.33
N SER A 201 -8.17 -33.38 -41.18
CA SER A 201 -9.18 -34.02 -42.04
C SER A 201 -9.54 -35.46 -41.66
N SER A 202 -8.66 -36.18 -40.95
CA SER A 202 -8.92 -37.57 -40.52
C SER A 202 -8.42 -37.83 -39.10
N GLN A 203 -7.29 -37.27 -38.74
CA GLN A 203 -6.68 -37.36 -37.41
C GLN A 203 -5.96 -36.06 -37.05
N VAL A 204 -5.84 -35.80 -35.75
CA VAL A 204 -5.01 -34.73 -35.19
C VAL A 204 -4.11 -35.31 -34.10
N TYR A 205 -2.90 -34.80 -34.03
CA TYR A 205 -1.87 -35.12 -33.06
C TYR A 205 -1.72 -33.97 -32.08
N PHE A 206 -1.63 -34.29 -30.80
CA PHE A 206 -1.19 -33.37 -29.76
C PHE A 206 0.13 -33.92 -29.22
N GLU A 207 1.21 -33.22 -29.49
CA GLU A 207 2.55 -33.55 -29.03
C GLU A 207 2.98 -32.52 -27.99
N PHE A 208 3.46 -32.96 -26.83
CA PHE A 208 3.87 -32.08 -25.74
C PHE A 208 4.91 -32.77 -24.86
N THR A 209 5.79 -32.00 -24.24
CA THR A 209 6.75 -32.51 -23.24
C THR A 209 6.28 -32.14 -21.84
N SER A 210 6.34 -33.08 -20.91
CA SER A 210 5.93 -32.85 -19.52
C SER A 210 6.74 -33.72 -18.55
N THR A 211 7.00 -33.22 -17.35
CA THR A 211 7.65 -34.01 -16.28
C THR A 211 6.72 -35.11 -15.73
N ASN A 212 5.41 -34.99 -15.97
CA ASN A 212 4.40 -36.01 -15.72
C ASN A 212 3.56 -36.24 -16.98
N ASN A 213 3.49 -37.48 -17.46
CA ASN A 213 2.76 -37.84 -18.67
C ASN A 213 1.24 -37.88 -18.49
N ASP A 214 0.76 -37.87 -17.24
CA ASP A 214 -0.67 -37.84 -16.94
C ASP A 214 -1.26 -36.48 -17.30
N CYS A 215 -2.19 -36.50 -18.26
CA CYS A 215 -2.88 -35.32 -18.74
C CYS A 215 -4.33 -35.62 -19.10
N GLN A 216 -5.13 -34.55 -19.20
CA GLN A 216 -6.52 -34.56 -19.59
C GLN A 216 -6.68 -33.66 -20.83
N LEU A 217 -7.19 -34.23 -21.92
CA LEU A 217 -7.54 -33.51 -23.13
C LEU A 217 -9.06 -33.34 -23.21
N GLU A 218 -9.51 -32.09 -23.28
CA GLU A 218 -10.90 -31.70 -23.51
C GLU A 218 -11.02 -30.92 -24.82
N LEU A 219 -12.12 -31.13 -25.55
CA LEU A 219 -12.50 -30.31 -26.71
C LEU A 219 -13.86 -29.66 -26.47
N PHE A 220 -13.98 -28.40 -26.85
CA PHE A 220 -15.18 -27.59 -26.74
C PHE A 220 -15.60 -27.05 -28.11
N ASP A 221 -16.91 -26.98 -28.37
CA ASP A 221 -17.43 -26.23 -29.50
C ASP A 221 -17.42 -24.70 -29.23
N LEU A 222 -17.78 -23.89 -30.24
CA LEU A 222 -17.81 -22.42 -30.11
C LEU A 222 -18.87 -21.88 -29.13
N LEU A 223 -19.83 -22.72 -28.72
CA LEU A 223 -20.84 -22.38 -27.72
C LEU A 223 -20.37 -22.76 -26.30
N GLY A 224 -19.17 -23.34 -26.17
CA GLY A 224 -18.60 -23.77 -24.89
C GLY A 224 -19.05 -25.17 -24.45
N ASN A 225 -19.78 -25.92 -25.28
CA ASN A 225 -20.16 -27.29 -24.92
C ASN A 225 -18.96 -28.22 -25.06
N ARG A 226 -18.69 -29.02 -24.03
CA ARG A 226 -17.63 -30.04 -24.07
C ARG A 226 -18.06 -31.24 -24.90
N VAL A 227 -17.39 -31.45 -26.02
CA VAL A 227 -17.69 -32.51 -27.00
C VAL A 227 -16.73 -33.71 -26.91
N TYR A 228 -15.62 -33.54 -26.18
CA TYR A 228 -14.63 -34.58 -25.93
C TYR A 228 -13.96 -34.37 -24.58
N ALA A 229 -13.68 -35.46 -23.87
CA ALA A 229 -12.88 -35.45 -22.65
C ALA A 229 -12.28 -36.84 -22.46
N ASN A 230 -10.96 -36.94 -22.33
CA ASN A 230 -10.26 -38.18 -21.98
C ASN A 230 -8.94 -37.88 -21.26
N SER A 231 -8.48 -38.84 -20.46
CA SER A 231 -7.19 -38.80 -19.80
C SER A 231 -6.18 -39.70 -20.50
N TYR A 232 -4.91 -39.31 -20.48
CA TYR A 232 -3.79 -39.98 -21.13
C TYR A 232 -2.57 -39.98 -20.23
N SER A 233 -1.67 -40.93 -20.44
CA SER A 233 -0.37 -41.05 -19.76
C SER A 233 0.76 -41.15 -20.78
N GLN A 234 0.73 -40.31 -21.83
CA GLN A 234 1.68 -40.30 -22.95
C GLN A 234 1.82 -38.89 -23.54
N GLU A 235 2.99 -38.58 -24.11
CA GLU A 235 3.36 -37.27 -24.67
C GLU A 235 2.82 -36.99 -26.08
N LEU A 236 2.39 -38.03 -26.80
CA LEU A 236 1.81 -37.92 -28.14
C LEU A 236 0.40 -38.52 -28.16
N ILE A 237 -0.64 -37.69 -28.22
CA ILE A 237 -2.04 -38.12 -28.27
C ILE A 237 -2.54 -38.04 -29.71
N THR A 238 -3.19 -39.10 -30.19
CA THR A 238 -3.84 -39.13 -31.51
C THR A 238 -5.35 -39.16 -31.36
N ILE A 239 -6.05 -38.22 -31.99
CA ILE A 239 -7.50 -38.14 -32.00
C ILE A 239 -8.03 -38.38 -33.42
N ASN A 240 -8.91 -39.36 -33.57
CA ASN A 240 -9.66 -39.56 -34.80
C ASN A 240 -10.75 -38.49 -34.94
N THR A 241 -10.75 -37.75 -36.04
CA THR A 241 -11.63 -36.59 -36.24
C THR A 241 -13.00 -36.96 -36.85
N ASN A 242 -13.21 -38.22 -37.27
CA ASN A 242 -14.41 -38.65 -37.99
C ASN A 242 -15.70 -38.43 -37.19
N ARG A 243 -15.62 -38.46 -35.86
CA ARG A 243 -16.75 -38.25 -34.94
C ARG A 243 -17.14 -36.79 -34.71
N PHE A 244 -16.35 -35.82 -35.19
CA PHE A 244 -16.63 -34.39 -35.03
C PHE A 244 -17.15 -33.78 -36.33
N ASN A 245 -17.94 -32.72 -36.25
CA ASN A 245 -18.40 -31.99 -37.43
C ASN A 245 -17.26 -31.07 -37.95
N ASN A 246 -17.33 -30.67 -39.22
CA ASN A 246 -16.43 -29.64 -39.74
C ASN A 246 -16.69 -28.33 -38.99
N GLY A 247 -15.63 -27.64 -38.56
CA GLY A 247 -15.76 -26.41 -37.77
C GLY A 247 -14.55 -26.10 -36.89
N VAL A 248 -14.68 -25.03 -36.12
CA VAL A 248 -13.67 -24.57 -35.15
C VAL A 248 -14.02 -25.10 -33.76
N TYR A 249 -12.99 -25.57 -33.08
CA TYR A 249 -13.04 -26.10 -31.72
C TYR A 249 -11.96 -25.43 -30.87
N ILE A 250 -12.17 -25.43 -29.56
CA ILE A 250 -11.15 -25.07 -28.57
C ILE A 250 -10.70 -26.35 -27.88
N TYR A 251 -9.40 -26.60 -27.83
CA TYR A 251 -8.84 -27.67 -27.01
C TYR A 251 -8.34 -27.11 -25.68
N LYS A 252 -8.39 -27.93 -24.64
CA LYS A 252 -7.70 -27.74 -23.38
C LYS A 252 -6.96 -29.02 -23.04
N LEU A 253 -5.65 -28.94 -22.90
CA LEU A 253 -4.78 -30.02 -22.44
C LEU A 253 -4.23 -29.62 -21.08
N ALA A 254 -4.46 -30.41 -20.03
CA ALA A 254 -4.03 -30.09 -18.68
C ALA A 254 -3.37 -31.29 -17.99
N ASN A 255 -2.31 -31.07 -17.22
CA ASN A 255 -1.75 -32.04 -16.27
C ASN A 255 -1.99 -31.54 -14.83
N SER A 256 -1.37 -32.17 -13.82
CA SER A 256 -1.54 -31.77 -12.41
C SER A 256 -1.05 -30.35 -12.09
N ASN A 257 -0.14 -29.80 -12.90
CA ASN A 257 0.62 -28.59 -12.61
C ASN A 257 0.38 -27.46 -13.62
N SER A 258 -0.16 -27.77 -14.81
CA SER A 258 -0.26 -26.83 -15.93
C SER A 258 -1.40 -27.16 -16.90
N SER A 259 -1.76 -26.17 -17.72
CA SER A 259 -2.71 -26.35 -18.81
C SER A 259 -2.37 -25.50 -20.03
N SER A 260 -2.71 -25.99 -21.22
CA SER A 260 -2.58 -25.33 -22.51
C SER A 260 -3.93 -25.32 -23.21
N VAL A 261 -4.28 -24.17 -23.81
CA VAL A 261 -5.54 -23.96 -24.52
C VAL A 261 -5.22 -23.42 -25.90
N GLY A 262 -5.92 -23.92 -26.92
CA GLY A 262 -5.71 -23.43 -28.28
C GLY A 262 -6.86 -23.74 -29.23
N ARG A 263 -6.76 -23.18 -30.44
CA ARG A 263 -7.76 -23.32 -31.49
C ARG A 263 -7.44 -24.49 -32.41
N LEU A 264 -8.42 -25.34 -32.66
CA LEU A 264 -8.33 -26.49 -33.57
C LEU A 264 -9.41 -26.41 -34.65
N VAL A 265 -9.07 -26.73 -35.89
CA VAL A 265 -9.99 -26.71 -37.02
C VAL A 265 -10.11 -28.12 -37.60
N PHE A 266 -11.34 -28.63 -37.70
CA PHE A 266 -11.64 -29.86 -38.43
C PHE A 266 -12.23 -29.52 -39.80
N ASN A 267 -11.62 -30.05 -40.85
CA ASN A 267 -12.04 -29.85 -42.24
C ASN A 267 -11.79 -31.12 -43.05
N LYS A 268 -12.85 -31.92 -43.23
CA LYS A 268 -12.86 -33.19 -43.99
C LYS A 268 -13.11 -32.96 -45.47
#